data_AF-W2M2J7-F1
#
_entry.id   AF-W2M2J7-F1
#
_cell.length_a   1.000
_cell.length_b   1.000
_cell.length_c   1.000
_cell.angle_alpha   90.00
_cell.angle_beta   90.00
_cell.angle_gamma   90.00
#
_symmetry.space_group_name_H-M   'P 1'
#
loop_
_entity.id
_entity.type
_entity.pdbx_description
1 polymer ?
#
loop_
_entity_poly.entity_id
_entity_poly.type
_entity_poly.pdbx_seq_one_letter_code
_entity_poly.pdbx_strand_id
1 'polypeptide(L)' 'TTSTVYFRQQSGGSIFAIDGRDGSETEIEGSSEYARFVGLAIHRRYGRIFWSGGRIIIQAYIYTRRSQTNIRFIYQR' A
#
# COMPACT_ATOMS: atom_id res chain seq x y z
N THR A 1 -13.89 -15.11 -6.61
CA THR A 1 -12.71 -14.25 -6.37
C THR A 1 -13.22 -12.84 -6.22
N THR A 2 -12.79 -12.11 -5.21
CA THR A 2 -13.20 -10.72 -5.04
C THR A 2 -12.04 -9.77 -5.25
N SER A 3 -12.35 -8.58 -5.71
CA SER A 3 -11.36 -7.53 -5.96
C SER A 3 -10.86 -6.95 -4.63
N THR A 4 -9.66 -6.40 -4.64
CA THR A 4 -9.16 -5.54 -3.59
C THR A 4 -8.75 -4.23 -4.23
N VAL A 5 -9.22 -3.12 -3.68
CA VAL A 5 -8.85 -1.77 -4.13
C VAL A 5 -7.81 -1.22 -3.16
N TYR A 6 -6.70 -0.74 -3.68
CA TYR A 6 -5.67 -0.07 -2.88
C TYR A 6 -5.69 1.41 -3.18
N PHE A 7 -5.67 2.24 -2.13
CA PHE A 7 -5.63 3.69 -2.29
C PHE A 7 -4.74 4.31 -1.21
N ARG A 8 -4.26 5.52 -1.48
CA ARG A 8 -3.43 6.29 -0.56
C ARG A 8 -4.16 7.56 -0.17
N GLN A 9 -4.25 7.83 1.13
CA GLN A 9 -4.82 9.07 1.63
C GLN A 9 -3.84 10.22 1.44
N GLN A 10 -4.34 11.36 0.98
CA GLN A 10 -3.51 12.56 0.81
C GLN A 10 -3.11 13.17 2.15
N SER A 11 -4.07 13.24 3.10
CA SER A 11 -3.82 13.59 4.50
C SER A 11 -3.29 12.37 5.25
N GLY A 12 -2.20 12.53 6.01
CA GLY A 12 -1.58 11.43 6.76
C GLY A 12 -0.72 10.50 5.89
N GLY A 13 -1.05 10.32 4.60
CA GLY A 13 -0.18 9.60 3.66
C GLY A 13 -0.23 8.08 3.77
N SER A 14 -1.09 7.55 4.64
CA SER A 14 -1.33 6.12 4.82
C SER A 14 -1.92 5.45 3.58
N ILE A 15 -1.69 4.15 3.47
CA ILE A 15 -2.24 3.31 2.40
C ILE A 15 -3.23 2.33 3.01
N PHE A 16 -4.36 2.18 2.32
CA PHE A 16 -5.46 1.32 2.72
C PHE A 16 -5.79 0.32 1.62
N ALA A 17 -6.41 -0.78 2.05
CA ALA A 17 -6.99 -1.80 1.20
C ALA A 17 -8.49 -1.93 1.51
N ILE A 18 -9.33 -1.95 0.48
CA ILE A 18 -10.78 -2.23 0.57
C ILE A 18 -11.05 -3.61 -0.01
N ASP A 19 -11.67 -4.50 0.77
CA ASP A 19 -12.15 -5.79 0.27
C ASP A 19 -13.43 -5.60 -0.54
N GLY A 20 -13.42 -6.02 -1.80
CA GLY A 20 -14.57 -5.94 -2.70
C GLY A 20 -15.73 -6.87 -2.35
N ARG A 21 -15.60 -7.72 -1.33
CA ARG A 21 -16.71 -8.53 -0.78
C ARG A 21 -17.67 -7.72 0.06
N ASP A 22 -17.10 -6.97 1.01
CA ASP A 22 -17.83 -6.39 2.14
C ASP A 22 -17.50 -4.90 2.35
N GLY A 23 -16.59 -4.33 1.58
CA GLY A 23 -16.17 -2.94 1.71
C GLY A 23 -15.29 -2.69 2.93
N SER A 24 -14.84 -3.72 3.63
CA SER A 24 -13.99 -3.56 4.81
C SER A 24 -12.66 -2.89 4.43
N GLU A 25 -12.29 -1.87 5.20
CA GLU A 25 -11.06 -1.11 5.02
C GLU A 25 -10.00 -1.58 6.02
N THR A 26 -8.77 -1.76 5.56
CA THR A 26 -7.61 -2.10 6.40
C THR A 26 -6.44 -1.19 6.06
N GLU A 27 -5.85 -0.55 7.07
CA GLU A 27 -4.60 0.18 6.92
C GLU A 27 -3.45 -0.83 6.72
N ILE A 28 -2.76 -0.70 5.59
CA ILE A 28 -1.64 -1.59 5.24
C ILE A 28 -0.27 -0.93 5.47
N GLU A 29 -0.23 0.40 5.45
CA GLU A 29 0.94 1.18 5.82
C GLU A 29 0.47 2.49 6.46
N GLY A 30 0.86 2.69 7.72
CA GLY A 30 0.59 3.92 8.44
C GLY A 30 1.62 5.00 8.13
N SER A 31 1.16 6.24 7.98
CA SER A 31 2.03 7.40 7.86
C SER A 31 1.43 8.59 8.58
N SER A 32 2.30 9.52 8.98
CA SER A 32 1.91 10.84 9.49
C SER A 32 2.39 11.96 8.54
N GLU A 33 3.01 11.59 7.42
CA GLU A 33 3.61 12.54 6.49
C GLU A 33 2.63 12.92 5.37
N TYR A 34 2.65 14.20 4.99
CA TYR A 34 1.91 14.64 3.81
C TYR A 34 2.38 13.87 2.57
N ALA A 35 1.44 13.22 1.90
CA ALA A 35 1.71 12.49 0.67
C ALA A 35 1.53 13.42 -0.53
N ARG A 36 2.64 13.89 -1.12
CA ARG A 36 2.63 14.30 -2.53
C ARG A 36 2.42 13.05 -3.38
N PHE A 37 1.17 12.69 -3.60
CA PHE A 37 0.80 11.48 -4.32
C PHE A 37 0.97 11.68 -5.83
N VAL A 38 1.93 10.96 -6.41
CA VAL A 38 2.22 11.00 -7.86
C VAL A 38 1.74 9.72 -8.54
N GLY A 39 1.76 8.57 -7.84
CA GLY A 39 1.21 7.34 -8.40
C GLY A 39 1.32 6.12 -7.49
N LEU A 40 0.55 5.08 -7.82
CA LEU A 40 0.49 3.78 -7.19
C LEU A 40 0.40 2.70 -8.26
N ALA A 41 1.20 1.63 -8.14
CA ALA A 41 1.22 0.53 -9.09
C ALA A 41 1.28 -0.82 -8.37
N ILE A 42 0.67 -1.84 -8.96
CA ILE A 42 0.61 -3.21 -8.41
C ILE A 42 1.30 -4.17 -9.37
N HIS A 43 2.26 -4.93 -8.84
CA HIS A 43 2.90 -6.02 -9.55
C HIS A 43 2.37 -7.37 -9.05
N ARG A 44 1.26 -7.84 -9.64
CA ARG A 44 0.50 -9.02 -9.18
C ARG A 44 1.35 -10.29 -9.06
N ARG A 45 2.20 -10.59 -10.04
CA ARG A 45 3.03 -11.81 -10.05
C ARG A 45 4.01 -11.90 -8.87
N TYR A 46 4.43 -10.75 -8.34
CA TYR A 46 5.38 -10.69 -7.22
C TYR A 46 4.71 -10.30 -5.90
N GLY A 47 3.38 -10.09 -5.91
CA GLY A 47 2.66 -9.66 -4.73
C GLY A 47 3.21 -8.38 -4.13
N ARG A 48 3.50 -7.37 -4.96
CA ARG A 48 4.03 -6.08 -4.51
C ARG A 48 3.18 -4.89 -4.92
N ILE A 49 3.16 -3.89 -4.07
CA ILE A 49 2.61 -2.56 -4.32
C ILE A 49 3.74 -1.54 -4.24
N PHE A 50 3.74 -0.57 -5.16
CA PHE A 50 4.73 0.51 -5.26
C PHE A 50 4.02 1.85 -5.23
N TRP A 51 4.59 2.84 -4.55
CA TRP A 51 4.04 4.18 -4.51
C TRP A 51 5.12 5.25 -4.38
N SER A 52 4.79 6.47 -4.81
CA SER A 52 5.66 7.63 -4.69
C SER A 52 5.70 8.13 -3.24
N GLY A 53 6.85 8.10 -2.58
CA GLY A 53 7.06 8.76 -1.28
C GLY A 53 7.95 9.98 -1.45
N GLY A 54 7.39 11.19 -1.55
CA GLY A 54 8.15 12.46 -1.57
C GLY A 54 9.22 12.57 -2.67
N ARG A 55 10.39 11.96 -2.44
CA ARG A 55 11.56 11.89 -3.34
C ARG A 55 12.03 10.46 -3.65
N ILE A 56 11.34 9.44 -3.17
CA ILE A 56 11.69 8.02 -3.30
C ILE A 56 10.50 7.21 -3.80
N ILE A 57 10.76 5.99 -4.28
CA ILE A 57 9.72 4.98 -4.50
C ILE A 57 9.76 4.00 -3.34
N ILE A 58 8.60 3.81 -2.70
CA ILE A 58 8.43 2.87 -1.60
C ILE A 58 7.70 1.64 -2.15
N GLN A 59 7.99 0.48 -1.57
CA GLN A 59 7.32 -0.78 -1.91
C GLN A 59 6.99 -1.60 -0.67
N ALA A 60 5.93 -2.39 -0.75
CA ALA A 60 5.54 -3.37 0.26
C ALA A 60 4.99 -4.64 -0.38
N TYR A 61 4.97 -5.72 0.39
CA TYR A 61 4.30 -6.96 0.00
C TYR A 61 2.80 -6.86 0.26
N ILE A 62 2.00 -7.29 -0.72
CA ILE A 62 0.55 -7.47 -0.58
C ILE A 62 0.25 -8.94 -0.32
N TYR A 63 0.54 -9.43 0.88
CA TYR A 63 0.05 -10.74 1.31
C TYR A 63 -1.23 -10.55 2.11
N THR A 64 -2.33 -11.07 1.60
CA THR A 64 -3.53 -11.38 2.41
C THR A 64 -3.25 -12.65 3.22
N ARG A 65 -2.45 -12.55 4.29
CA ARG A 65 -2.51 -13.53 5.38
C ARG A 65 -2.92 -12.81 6.65
N ARG A 66 -4.02 -13.31 7.22
CA ARG A 66 -4.57 -12.94 8.52
C ARG A 66 -3.43 -12.58 9.48
N SER A 67 -3.40 -11.31 9.90
CA SER A 67 -2.76 -10.85 11.13
C SER A 67 -1.24 -10.54 11.16
N GLN A 68 -0.50 -10.37 10.05
CA GLN A 68 0.80 -9.67 10.11
C GLN A 68 1.36 -9.28 8.74
N THR A 69 1.47 -7.98 8.49
CA THR A 69 2.26 -7.44 7.36
C THR A 69 3.72 -7.31 7.82
N ASN A 70 4.59 -8.23 7.39
CA ASN A 70 6.04 -8.04 7.52
C ASN A 70 6.54 -7.20 6.35
N ILE A 71 6.75 -5.90 6.59
CA ILE A 71 7.31 -4.97 5.58
C ILE A 71 8.83 -4.95 5.75
N ARG A 72 9.56 -5.32 4.70
CA ARG A 72 11.02 -5.18 4.62
C ARG A 72 11.35 -4.08 3.63
N PHE A 73 11.84 -2.95 4.15
CA PHE A 73 12.25 -1.82 3.34
C PHE A 73 13.56 -2.13 2.59
N ILE A 74 13.57 -1.89 1.28
CA ILE A 74 14.80 -1.88 0.47
C ILE A 74 14.90 -0.48 -0.13
N TYR A 75 15.85 0.30 0.37
CA TYR A 75 16.22 1.58 -0.22
C TYR A 75 17.22 1.31 -1.34
N GLN A 76 16.85 1.59 -2.59
CA GLN A 76 17.81 1.69 -3.69
C GLN A 76 18.21 3.16 -3.84
N ARG A 77 19.52 3.43 -3.78
CA ARG A 77 20.11 4.73 -4.14
C ARG A 77 20.15 4.89 -5.65
#